data_AF-A0A7S3V485-F1
#
_entry.id   AF-A0A7S3V485-F1
#
_cell.length_a   1.000
_cell.length_b   1.000
_cell.length_c   1.000
_cell.angle_alpha   90.00
_cell.angle_beta   90.00
_cell.angle_gamma   90.00
#
_symmetry.space_group_name_H-M   'P 1'
#
loop_
_entity.id
_entity.type
_entity.pdbx_description
1 polymer ?
#
loop_
_entity_poly.entity_id
_entity_poly.type
_entity_poly.pdbx_seq_one_letter_code
_entity_poly.pdbx_strand_id
1 'polypeptide(L)'
;MAHMLLLVSFVITSHLHIFRKAQATLSVNGAEFGIQLFKVTEKTNACIIVEMHRIHGSPIIFHTVARNIIAACKNVTVTDKPRKNIRRTLDSREDNLARESELFPRSMETVTGLLQKDRVDAKLLGMESLQLLTSPRSSSDAMVSFASDVLLTADSSFMTIRMAIITIISKRYLESELEQKYHNKMRICALNALSNALDAVTSIEEDSLDNNMLSQLLTELSHAESSPHEAYLASKCLKFALAMSIPLRDRAVQMGALNTVMQSKRVGHQTNHLLGSVADDILQILEKS
;
A
#
# COMPACT_ATOMS: atom_id res chain seq x y z
N MET A 1 3.52 18.81 -6.15
CA MET A 1 4.30 19.03 -4.91
C MET A 1 3.42 19.73 -3.90
N ALA A 2 3.29 19.21 -2.68
CA ALA A 2 2.52 19.87 -1.62
C ALA A 2 3.47 20.74 -0.81
N HIS A 3 3.41 22.06 -1.02
CA HIS A 3 4.08 23.03 -0.14
C HIS A 3 3.12 23.39 0.98
N MET A 4 3.47 23.05 2.21
CA MET A 4 2.79 23.57 3.39
C MET A 4 3.67 24.67 3.95
N LEU A 5 3.42 25.92 3.54
CA LEU A 5 4.00 27.07 4.22
C LEU A 5 3.26 27.22 5.56
N LEU A 6 3.92 26.87 6.66
CA LEU A 6 3.44 27.18 8.00
C LEU A 6 3.77 28.64 8.32
N LEU A 7 3.00 29.55 7.71
CA LEU A 7 2.95 30.95 8.13
C LEU A 7 2.07 31.03 9.37
N VAL A 8 2.69 31.04 10.54
CA VAL A 8 2.03 31.58 11.73
C VAL A 8 1.92 33.09 11.48
N SER A 9 0.72 33.50 11.07
CA SER A 9 0.40 34.85 10.61
C SER A 9 0.86 35.93 11.59
N PHE A 10 1.75 36.81 11.15
CA PHE A 10 1.89 38.17 11.66
C PHE A 10 2.15 39.10 10.48
N VAL A 11 1.51 40.26 10.54
CA VAL A 11 1.44 41.32 9.52
C VAL A 11 2.82 41.61 8.93
N ILE A 12 2.94 41.53 7.59
CA ILE A 12 4.16 41.91 6.88
C ILE A 12 4.25 43.43 6.85
N THR A 13 4.84 44.01 7.88
CA THR A 13 5.36 45.38 7.85
C THR A 13 6.70 45.42 7.11
N SER A 14 6.91 46.44 6.29
CA SER A 14 7.92 46.59 5.23
C SER A 14 9.41 46.56 5.63
N HIS A 15 9.75 46.11 6.84
CA HIS A 15 11.11 46.10 7.40
C HIS A 15 11.47 44.78 8.12
N LEU A 16 10.94 43.65 7.66
CA LEU A 16 11.28 42.35 8.23
C LEU A 16 12.59 41.81 7.64
N HIS A 17 13.68 41.81 8.43
CA HIS A 17 14.91 41.12 8.04
C HIS A 17 14.81 39.63 8.39
N ILE A 18 14.63 38.80 7.36
CA ILE A 18 14.57 37.34 7.48
C ILE A 18 15.96 36.78 7.15
N PHE A 19 16.60 36.15 8.14
CA PHE A 19 17.89 35.48 7.94
C PHE A 19 17.72 33.97 8.02
N ARG A 20 18.11 33.27 6.97
CA ARG A 20 18.23 31.82 7.00
C ARG A 20 19.35 31.42 7.97
N LYS A 21 19.04 30.53 8.92
CA LYS A 21 19.97 30.11 9.97
C LYS A 21 20.46 28.68 9.83
N ALA A 22 19.59 27.77 9.38
CA ALA A 22 19.94 26.37 9.24
C ALA A 22 19.11 25.69 8.16
N GLN A 23 19.67 24.61 7.63
CA GLN A 23 18.98 23.64 6.78
C GLN A 23 19.31 22.24 7.28
N ALA A 24 18.31 21.37 7.28
CA ALA A 24 18.49 19.95 7.53
C ALA A 24 17.60 19.14 6.58
N THR A 25 18.02 17.90 6.32
CA THR A 25 17.16 16.89 5.72
C THR A 25 16.82 15.87 6.79
N LEU A 26 15.54 15.57 6.96
CA LEU A 26 15.02 14.61 7.92
C LEU A 26 14.39 13.45 7.15
N SER A 27 14.80 12.22 7.48
CA SER A 27 14.25 11.00 6.88
C SER A 27 13.51 10.18 7.94
N VAL A 28 12.21 9.92 7.73
CA VAL A 28 11.36 9.15 8.65
C VAL A 28 10.46 8.21 7.87
N ASN A 29 10.52 6.91 8.15
CA ASN A 29 9.65 5.88 7.58
C ASN A 29 9.56 5.93 6.03
N GLY A 30 10.71 6.11 5.37
CA GLY A 30 10.76 6.22 3.91
C GLY A 30 10.11 7.50 3.36
N ALA A 31 10.06 8.56 4.16
CA ALA A 31 9.74 9.90 3.69
C ALA A 31 10.90 10.85 4.04
N GLU A 32 11.22 11.74 3.10
CA GLU A 32 12.29 12.72 3.23
C GLU A 32 11.72 14.13 3.22
N PHE A 33 12.18 14.93 4.17
CA PHE A 33 11.75 16.30 4.38
C PHE A 33 12.96 17.22 4.39
N GLY A 34 12.87 18.33 3.68
CA GLY A 34 13.80 19.43 3.89
C GLY A 34 13.19 20.41 4.89
N ILE A 35 13.98 20.75 5.90
CA ILE A 35 13.62 21.69 6.97
C ILE A 35 14.56 22.87 6.87
N GLN A 36 14.01 24.07 6.90
CA GLN A 36 14.75 25.32 6.91
C GLN A 36 14.29 26.18 8.09
N LEU A 37 15.27 26.74 8.82
CA LEU A 37 15.01 27.64 9.93
C LEU A 37 15.40 29.05 9.54
N PHE A 38 14.49 30.00 9.80
CA PHE A 38 14.74 31.42 9.61
C PHE A 38 14.60 32.13 10.94
N LYS A 39 15.55 32.99 11.28
CA LYS A 39 15.43 33.89 12.42
C LYS A 39 14.92 35.22 11.92
N VAL A 40 13.80 35.65 12.48
CA VAL A 40 13.25 36.99 12.33
C VAL A 40 13.59 37.76 13.59
N THR A 41 14.30 38.88 13.42
CA THR A 41 14.64 39.78 14.52
C THR A 41 13.87 41.07 14.30
N GLU A 42 12.76 41.23 15.00
CA GLU A 42 12.16 42.55 15.21
C GLU A 42 12.75 43.18 16.47
N LYS A 43 12.65 44.51 16.60
CA LYS A 43 13.27 45.27 17.69
C LYS A 43 12.87 44.78 19.10
N THR A 44 11.75 44.08 19.23
CA THR A 44 11.19 43.66 20.52
C THR A 44 10.92 42.16 20.62
N ASN A 45 10.90 41.39 19.52
CA ASN A 45 10.62 39.96 19.54
C ASN A 45 11.46 39.19 18.50
N ALA A 46 12.25 38.24 18.98
CA ALA A 46 12.89 37.26 18.10
C ALA A 46 11.92 36.09 17.86
N CYS A 47 11.65 35.79 16.60
CA CYS A 47 10.84 34.65 16.19
C CYS A 47 11.67 33.72 15.30
N ILE A 48 11.40 32.41 15.38
CA ILE A 48 11.97 31.41 14.47
C ILE A 48 10.84 30.91 13.58
N ILE A 49 11.00 31.07 12.27
CA ILE A 49 10.12 30.48 11.26
C ILE A 49 10.73 29.13 10.86
N VAL A 50 9.89 28.10 10.87
CA VAL A 50 10.25 26.76 10.40
C VAL A 50 9.52 26.52 9.08
N GLU A 51 10.27 26.40 8.00
CA GLU A 51 9.75 25.92 6.72
C GLU A 51 10.06 24.45 6.58
N MET A 52 9.06 23.64 6.24
CA MET A 52 9.21 22.22 6.01
C MET A 52 8.57 21.86 4.67
N HIS A 53 9.35 21.23 3.79
CA HIS A 53 8.87 20.73 2.51
C HIS A 53 9.09 19.23 2.41
N ARG A 54 8.11 18.52 1.83
CA ARG A 54 8.25 17.11 1.50
C ARG A 54 9.06 16.98 0.21
N ILE A 55 10.24 16.38 0.29
CA ILE A 55 11.05 16.02 -0.87
C ILE A 55 10.45 14.75 -1.49
N HIS A 56 10.33 13.69 -0.69
CA HIS A 56 9.84 12.37 -1.10
C HIS A 56 8.98 11.72 0.01
N GLY A 57 8.13 10.76 -0.37
CA GLY A 57 7.39 9.89 0.56
C GLY A 57 5.91 10.24 0.77
N SER A 58 5.28 9.59 1.76
CA SER A 58 3.83 9.66 1.98
C SER A 58 3.37 11.02 2.53
N PRO A 59 2.30 11.63 1.99
CA PRO A 59 1.76 12.90 2.51
C PRO A 59 1.17 12.74 3.92
N ILE A 60 0.72 11.53 4.28
CA ILE A 60 0.19 11.24 5.62
C ILE A 60 1.32 11.31 6.65
N ILE A 61 2.50 10.76 6.32
CA ILE A 61 3.68 10.83 7.19
C ILE A 61 4.12 12.29 7.30
N PHE A 62 4.19 13.03 6.18
CA PHE A 62 4.50 14.46 6.18
C PHE A 62 3.59 15.25 7.14
N HIS A 63 2.26 15.09 7.03
CA HIS A 63 1.33 15.78 7.93
C HIS A 63 1.48 15.35 9.39
N THR A 64 1.78 14.07 9.64
CA THR A 64 2.01 13.58 11.01
C THR A 64 3.25 14.23 11.61
N VAL A 65 4.37 14.26 10.88
CA VAL A 65 5.63 14.88 11.32
C VAL A 65 5.44 16.40 11.49
N ALA A 66 4.80 17.08 10.54
CA ALA A 66 4.53 18.52 10.65
C ALA A 66 3.70 18.86 11.89
N ARG A 67 2.67 18.07 12.21
CA ARG A 67 1.87 18.26 13.44
C ARG A 67 2.70 18.05 14.70
N ASN A 68 3.59 17.06 14.71
CA ASN A 68 4.46 16.82 15.85
C ASN A 68 5.43 17.98 16.08
N ILE A 69 6.00 18.55 15.01
CA ILE A 69 6.85 19.75 15.09
C ILE A 69 6.06 20.95 15.64
N ILE A 70 4.85 21.22 15.13
CA ILE A 70 4.00 22.31 15.63
C ILE A 70 3.67 22.12 17.12
N ALA A 71 3.34 20.90 17.53
CA ALA A 71 3.02 20.60 18.92
C ALA A 71 4.24 20.82 19.83
N ALA A 72 5.43 20.37 19.41
CA ALA A 72 6.68 20.62 20.13
C ALA A 72 6.96 22.13 20.26
N CYS A 73 6.76 22.93 19.21
CA CYS A 73 6.91 24.38 19.26
C CYS A 73 5.95 25.07 20.25
N LYS A 74 4.79 24.46 20.53
CA LYS A 74 3.82 24.96 21.51
C LYS A 74 4.10 24.49 22.94
N ASN A 75 5.24 23.84 23.19
CA ASN A 75 5.55 23.12 24.43
C ASN A 75 4.46 22.10 24.81
N VAL A 76 3.67 21.65 23.82
CA VAL A 76 2.75 20.53 24.02
C VAL A 76 3.62 19.30 23.89
N THR A 77 3.92 18.66 25.01
CA THR A 77 4.51 17.33 25.00
C THR A 77 3.59 16.46 24.17
N VAL A 78 4.01 16.12 22.95
CA VAL A 78 3.44 15.01 22.21
C VAL A 78 3.86 13.80 23.02
N THR A 79 3.08 13.48 24.05
CA THR A 79 3.07 12.13 24.54
C THR A 79 2.77 11.33 23.29
N ASP A 80 3.72 10.49 22.87
CA ASP A 80 3.43 9.29 22.11
C ASP A 80 2.45 8.51 22.99
N LYS A 81 1.21 8.99 23.09
CA LYS A 81 0.09 8.10 23.29
C LYS A 81 0.27 7.26 22.05
N PRO A 82 0.72 5.98 22.17
CA PRO A 82 0.66 5.09 21.03
C PRO A 82 -0.73 5.35 20.50
N ARG A 83 -0.86 5.75 19.22
CA ARG A 83 -2.18 5.86 18.62
C ARG A 83 -2.84 4.60 19.13
N LYS A 84 -3.83 4.74 20.02
CA LYS A 84 -4.58 3.59 20.47
C LYS A 84 -5.17 3.24 19.14
N ASN A 85 -4.54 2.30 18.43
CA ASN A 85 -5.23 1.50 17.47
C ASN A 85 -6.42 1.14 18.31
N ILE A 86 -7.56 1.75 18.00
CA ILE A 86 -8.81 1.34 18.56
C ILE A 86 -9.00 -0.03 17.89
N ARG A 87 -8.15 -1.00 18.26
CA ARG A 87 -8.52 -2.38 18.42
C ARG A 87 -9.65 -2.21 19.40
N ARG A 88 -10.86 -2.22 18.85
CA ARG A 88 -12.07 -2.47 19.62
C ARG A 88 -11.81 -3.83 20.26
N THR A 89 -11.15 -3.85 21.41
CA THR A 89 -11.09 -5.02 22.26
C THR A 89 -12.48 -5.13 22.85
N LEU A 90 -13.37 -5.75 22.08
CA LEU A 90 -14.59 -6.35 22.57
C LEU A 90 -14.16 -7.63 23.28
N ASP A 91 -13.82 -7.47 24.57
CA ASP A 91 -13.55 -8.57 25.49
C ASP A 91 -14.86 -9.34 25.76
N SER A 92 -15.09 -10.38 24.97
CA SER A 92 -16.00 -11.52 25.24
C SER A 92 -15.58 -12.67 24.32
N ARG A 93 -14.43 -13.28 24.64
CA ARG A 93 -13.59 -13.98 23.66
C ARG A 93 -14.06 -15.37 23.25
N GLU A 94 -15.04 -15.96 23.92
CA GLU A 94 -15.49 -17.34 23.63
C GLU A 94 -16.85 -17.40 22.91
N ASP A 95 -17.84 -16.60 23.33
CA ASP A 95 -19.12 -16.49 22.60
C ASP A 95 -18.99 -15.75 21.25
N ASN A 96 -17.91 -14.98 21.06
CA ASN A 96 -17.68 -14.26 19.80
C ASN A 96 -17.12 -15.14 18.68
N LEU A 97 -16.39 -16.22 18.97
CA LEU A 97 -15.77 -17.04 17.91
C LEU A 97 -16.83 -17.77 17.07
N ALA A 98 -17.86 -18.32 17.71
CA ALA A 98 -18.98 -18.96 17.02
C ALA A 98 -19.76 -17.95 16.16
N ARG A 99 -19.97 -16.74 16.67
CA ARG A 99 -20.63 -15.65 15.92
C ARG A 99 -19.75 -15.14 14.77
N GLU A 100 -18.45 -15.01 14.97
CA GLU A 100 -17.50 -14.60 13.93
C GLU A 100 -17.48 -15.59 12.76
N SER A 101 -17.52 -16.90 13.05
CA SER A 101 -17.55 -17.94 12.02
C SER A 101 -18.76 -17.85 11.08
N GLU A 102 -19.92 -17.35 11.54
CA GLU A 102 -21.09 -17.11 10.69
C GLU A 102 -21.03 -15.76 9.94
N LEU A 103 -20.30 -14.78 10.49
CA LEU A 103 -20.20 -13.45 9.90
C LEU A 103 -19.20 -13.39 8.74
N PHE A 104 -18.18 -14.26 8.73
CA PHE A 104 -17.16 -14.24 7.67
C PHE A 104 -17.74 -14.65 6.31
N PRO A 105 -18.48 -15.77 6.18
CA PRO A 105 -19.12 -16.12 4.91
C PRO A 105 -20.06 -15.04 4.40
N ARG A 106 -20.88 -14.44 5.28
CA ARG A 106 -21.79 -13.33 4.90
C ARG A 106 -21.07 -12.10 4.37
N SER A 107 -19.90 -11.80 4.94
CA SER A 107 -19.06 -10.69 4.47
C SER A 107 -18.53 -10.98 3.06
N MET A 108 -18.09 -12.21 2.80
CA MET A 108 -17.63 -12.64 1.47
C MET A 108 -18.77 -12.75 0.46
N GLU A 109 -19.96 -13.20 0.86
CA GLU A 109 -21.17 -13.19 0.03
C GLU A 109 -21.54 -11.77 -0.40
N THR A 110 -21.39 -10.78 0.50
CA THR A 110 -21.60 -9.37 0.18
C THR A 110 -20.60 -8.89 -0.87
N VAL A 111 -19.32 -9.24 -0.72
CA VAL A 111 -18.28 -8.96 -1.72
C VAL A 111 -18.62 -9.61 -3.07
N THR A 112 -18.98 -10.90 -3.08
CA THR A 112 -19.41 -11.61 -4.30
C THR A 112 -20.58 -10.90 -4.97
N GLY A 113 -21.61 -10.54 -4.20
CA GLY A 113 -22.80 -9.86 -4.71
C GLY A 113 -22.50 -8.48 -5.31
N LEU A 114 -21.50 -7.76 -4.79
CA LEU A 114 -21.01 -6.49 -5.34
C LEU A 114 -20.19 -6.69 -6.62
N LEU A 115 -19.27 -7.65 -6.64
CA LEU A 115 -18.41 -7.95 -7.79
C LEU A 115 -19.20 -8.48 -9.01
N GLN A 116 -20.33 -9.14 -8.77
CA GLN A 116 -21.24 -9.63 -9.81
C GLN A 116 -22.16 -8.55 -10.41
N LYS A 117 -22.26 -7.35 -9.82
CA LYS A 117 -23.06 -6.27 -10.42
C LYS A 117 -22.42 -5.74 -11.70
N ASP A 118 -23.22 -5.26 -12.64
CA ASP A 118 -22.69 -4.68 -13.89
C ASP A 118 -22.00 -3.33 -13.70
N ARG A 119 -22.42 -2.56 -12.68
CA ARG A 119 -21.93 -1.20 -12.45
C ARG A 119 -20.50 -1.18 -11.90
N VAL A 120 -19.63 -0.38 -12.53
CA VAL A 120 -18.21 -0.25 -12.17
C VAL A 120 -18.00 0.23 -10.73
N ASP A 121 -18.85 1.13 -10.22
CA ASP A 121 -18.78 1.64 -8.85
C ASP A 121 -19.08 0.54 -7.81
N ALA A 122 -20.07 -0.31 -8.07
CA ALA A 122 -20.38 -1.47 -7.22
C ALA A 122 -19.23 -2.48 -7.21
N LYS A 123 -18.62 -2.78 -8.37
CA LYS A 123 -17.44 -3.65 -8.46
C LYS A 123 -16.26 -3.07 -7.69
N LEU A 124 -16.02 -1.75 -7.81
CA LEU A 124 -14.96 -1.08 -7.08
C LEU A 124 -15.21 -1.17 -5.57
N LEU A 125 -16.44 -0.92 -5.10
CA LEU A 125 -16.79 -1.06 -3.68
C LEU A 125 -16.58 -2.49 -3.17
N GLY A 126 -16.93 -3.49 -3.98
CA GLY A 126 -16.66 -4.90 -3.68
C GLY A 126 -15.17 -5.17 -3.51
N MET A 127 -14.34 -4.62 -4.39
CA MET A 127 -12.89 -4.80 -4.34
C MET A 127 -12.22 -4.03 -3.19
N GLU A 128 -12.68 -2.81 -2.88
CA GLU A 128 -12.24 -2.07 -1.69
C GLU A 128 -12.59 -2.81 -0.40
N SER A 129 -13.80 -3.37 -0.33
CA SER A 129 -14.23 -4.20 0.80
C SER A 129 -13.34 -5.42 0.95
N LEU A 130 -13.03 -6.11 -0.16
CA LEU A 130 -12.15 -7.28 -0.14
C LEU A 130 -10.72 -6.94 0.32
N GLN A 131 -10.19 -5.80 -0.12
CA GLN A 131 -8.89 -5.30 0.34
C GLN A 131 -8.89 -5.06 1.86
N LEU A 132 -9.98 -4.56 2.43
CA LEU A 132 -10.11 -4.36 3.87
C LEU A 132 -10.19 -5.69 4.63
N LEU A 133 -10.95 -6.67 4.12
CA LEU A 133 -11.11 -7.99 4.73
C LEU A 133 -9.80 -8.79 4.77
N THR A 134 -8.96 -8.63 3.74
CA THR A 134 -7.64 -9.28 3.67
C THR A 134 -6.54 -8.52 4.42
N SER A 135 -6.76 -7.27 4.83
CA SER A 135 -5.68 -6.49 5.46
C SER A 135 -5.59 -6.73 6.99
N PRO A 136 -4.41 -7.09 7.52
CA PRO A 136 -4.19 -7.25 8.97
C PRO A 136 -4.27 -5.94 9.75
N ARG A 137 -4.37 -4.79 9.06
CA ARG A 137 -4.54 -3.48 9.70
C ARG A 137 -5.99 -3.11 9.96
N SER A 138 -6.93 -3.70 9.21
CA SER A 138 -8.36 -3.38 9.27
C SER A 138 -9.23 -4.54 9.74
N SER A 139 -8.74 -5.78 9.69
CA SER A 139 -9.51 -6.98 10.02
C SER A 139 -8.85 -7.80 11.13
N SER A 140 -9.61 -8.71 11.75
CA SER A 140 -9.07 -9.69 12.71
C SER A 140 -8.24 -10.74 11.99
N ASP A 141 -7.29 -11.36 12.69
CA ASP A 141 -6.43 -12.41 12.12
C ASP A 141 -7.25 -13.58 11.56
N ALA A 142 -8.35 -13.93 12.22
CA ALA A 142 -9.28 -14.97 11.78
C ALA A 142 -10.00 -14.60 10.45
N MET A 143 -10.45 -13.35 10.31
CA MET A 143 -11.04 -12.87 9.05
C MET A 143 -10.00 -12.82 7.93
N VAL A 144 -8.78 -12.34 8.23
CA VAL A 144 -7.70 -12.28 7.24
C VAL A 144 -7.38 -13.69 6.76
N SER A 145 -7.23 -14.65 7.67
CA SER A 145 -6.98 -16.05 7.32
C SER A 145 -8.13 -16.62 6.47
N PHE A 146 -9.38 -16.43 6.87
CA PHE A 146 -10.55 -16.88 6.10
C PHE A 146 -10.62 -16.26 4.70
N ALA A 147 -10.46 -14.94 4.59
CA ALA A 147 -10.47 -14.25 3.31
C ALA A 147 -9.31 -14.68 2.41
N SER A 148 -8.14 -14.97 3.00
CA SER A 148 -6.95 -15.43 2.26
C SER A 148 -7.17 -16.83 1.69
N ASP A 149 -7.73 -17.73 2.49
CA ASP A 149 -8.10 -19.08 2.05
C ASP A 149 -9.11 -19.03 0.90
N VAL A 150 -10.16 -18.20 1.02
CA VAL A 150 -11.13 -17.98 -0.07
C VAL A 150 -10.48 -17.47 -1.36
N LEU A 151 -9.40 -16.68 -1.27
CA LEU A 151 -8.75 -16.09 -2.44
C LEU A 151 -7.79 -17.05 -3.13
N LEU A 152 -7.14 -17.92 -2.37
CA LEU A 152 -6.06 -18.79 -2.84
C LEU A 152 -6.54 -20.22 -3.12
N THR A 153 -7.55 -20.70 -2.40
CA THR A 153 -8.05 -22.07 -2.53
C THR A 153 -9.08 -22.15 -3.65
N ALA A 154 -9.09 -23.27 -4.38
CA ALA A 154 -10.01 -23.52 -5.49
C ALA A 154 -11.42 -23.95 -5.04
N ASP A 155 -11.89 -23.52 -3.86
CA ASP A 155 -13.22 -23.87 -3.39
C ASP A 155 -14.31 -23.23 -4.27
N SER A 156 -15.26 -24.06 -4.66
CA SER A 156 -16.43 -23.76 -5.47
C SER A 156 -17.26 -22.58 -4.94
N SER A 157 -17.39 -22.42 -3.62
CA SER A 157 -18.32 -21.49 -2.99
C SER A 157 -18.02 -20.02 -3.33
N PHE A 158 -16.74 -19.68 -3.46
CA PHE A 158 -16.27 -18.31 -3.69
C PHE A 158 -15.37 -18.16 -4.92
N MET A 159 -15.37 -19.15 -5.81
CA MET A 159 -14.59 -19.13 -7.06
C MET A 159 -14.85 -17.87 -7.89
N THR A 160 -16.05 -17.27 -7.79
CA THR A 160 -16.37 -16.01 -8.46
C THR A 160 -15.45 -14.86 -8.02
N ILE A 161 -15.08 -14.77 -6.74
CA ILE A 161 -14.19 -13.72 -6.24
C ILE A 161 -12.80 -13.89 -6.85
N ARG A 162 -12.26 -15.11 -6.82
CA ARG A 162 -10.98 -15.44 -7.46
C ARG A 162 -11.00 -15.08 -8.94
N MET A 163 -12.01 -15.54 -9.68
CA MET A 163 -12.17 -15.23 -11.10
C MET A 163 -12.30 -13.73 -11.39
N ALA A 164 -12.97 -12.98 -10.51
CA ALA A 164 -13.06 -11.52 -10.61
C ALA A 164 -11.69 -10.87 -10.43
N ILE A 165 -10.89 -11.30 -9.46
CA ILE A 165 -9.51 -10.82 -9.25
C ILE A 165 -8.66 -11.08 -10.49
N ILE A 166 -8.64 -12.32 -10.99
CA ILE A 166 -7.91 -12.68 -12.21
C ILE A 166 -8.34 -11.78 -13.37
N THR A 167 -9.64 -11.64 -13.58
CA THR A 167 -10.20 -10.82 -14.67
C THR A 167 -9.81 -9.34 -14.54
N ILE A 168 -9.86 -8.78 -13.33
CA ILE A 168 -9.55 -7.37 -13.06
C ILE A 168 -8.05 -7.09 -13.22
N ILE A 169 -7.17 -8.01 -12.81
CA ILE A 169 -5.73 -7.87 -12.99
C ILE A 169 -5.36 -8.04 -14.47
N SER A 170 -6.02 -8.96 -15.19
CA SER A 170 -5.72 -9.26 -16.59
C SER A 170 -6.24 -8.25 -17.60
N LYS A 171 -7.34 -7.56 -17.31
CA LYS A 171 -7.98 -6.64 -18.26
C LYS A 171 -7.34 -5.26 -18.27
N ARG A 172 -6.89 -4.83 -19.45
CA ARG A 172 -6.58 -3.43 -19.75
C ARG A 172 -7.73 -2.85 -20.55
N TYR A 173 -8.48 -1.92 -19.94
CA TYR A 173 -9.63 -1.29 -20.56
C TYR A 173 -9.18 -0.16 -21.49
N LEU A 174 -9.66 -0.18 -22.74
CA LEU A 174 -9.52 0.92 -23.72
C LEU A 174 -10.70 1.91 -23.61
N GLU A 175 -11.13 2.16 -22.38
CA GLU A 175 -12.33 2.94 -22.07
C GLU A 175 -12.00 4.44 -21.91
N SER A 176 -13.03 5.25 -21.58
CA SER A 176 -12.83 6.67 -21.31
C SER A 176 -11.82 6.91 -20.18
N GLU A 177 -11.16 8.09 -20.16
CA GLU A 177 -10.17 8.43 -19.11
C GLU A 177 -10.74 8.29 -17.69
N LEU A 178 -12.03 8.60 -17.52
CA LEU A 178 -12.73 8.47 -16.25
C LEU A 178 -12.89 7.00 -15.83
N GLU A 179 -13.33 6.13 -16.73
CA GLU A 179 -13.47 4.70 -16.47
C GLU A 179 -12.11 4.04 -16.22
N GLN A 180 -11.09 4.44 -16.98
CA GLN A 180 -9.72 3.97 -16.78
C GLN A 180 -9.24 4.26 -15.35
N LYS A 181 -9.57 5.44 -14.78
CA LYS A 181 -9.26 5.76 -13.38
C LYS A 181 -9.94 4.81 -12.39
N TYR A 182 -11.20 4.45 -12.61
CA TYR A 182 -11.92 3.49 -11.76
C TYR A 182 -11.32 2.09 -11.87
N HIS A 183 -11.01 1.62 -13.07
CA HIS A 183 -10.39 0.31 -13.30
C HIS A 183 -8.99 0.23 -12.71
N ASN A 184 -8.16 1.27 -12.85
CA ASN A 184 -6.84 1.32 -12.21
C ASN A 184 -6.96 1.22 -10.69
N LYS A 185 -7.93 1.92 -10.09
CA LYS A 185 -8.19 1.82 -8.65
C LYS A 185 -8.63 0.41 -8.26
N MET A 186 -9.53 -0.21 -9.03
CA MET A 186 -9.99 -1.57 -8.81
C MET A 186 -8.85 -2.59 -8.90
N ARG A 187 -7.96 -2.44 -9.89
CA ARG A 187 -6.76 -3.26 -10.08
C ARG A 187 -5.78 -3.12 -8.93
N ILE A 188 -5.56 -1.91 -8.42
CA ILE A 188 -4.75 -1.67 -7.22
C ILE A 188 -5.35 -2.37 -5.99
N CYS A 189 -6.67 -2.32 -5.81
CA CYS A 189 -7.34 -3.01 -4.71
C CYS A 189 -7.21 -4.54 -4.85
N ALA A 190 -7.36 -5.08 -6.07
CA ALA A 190 -7.20 -6.51 -6.36
C ALA A 190 -5.79 -7.02 -6.07
N LEU A 191 -4.76 -6.31 -6.55
CA LEU A 191 -3.35 -6.65 -6.27
C LEU A 191 -3.01 -6.55 -4.78
N ASN A 192 -3.56 -5.56 -4.06
CA ASN A 192 -3.39 -5.48 -2.62
C ASN A 192 -4.06 -6.64 -1.89
N ALA A 193 -5.30 -6.99 -2.27
CA ALA A 193 -6.02 -8.10 -1.67
C ALA A 193 -5.26 -9.42 -1.87
N LEU A 194 -4.77 -9.67 -3.08
CA LEU A 194 -3.94 -10.83 -3.39
C LEU A 194 -2.61 -10.81 -2.62
N SER A 195 -1.91 -9.67 -2.58
CA SER A 195 -0.66 -9.57 -1.81
C SER A 195 -0.88 -9.81 -0.32
N ASN A 196 -1.98 -9.33 0.26
CA ASN A 196 -2.28 -9.53 1.66
C ASN A 196 -2.62 -11.01 1.92
N ALA A 197 -3.38 -11.64 1.02
CA ALA A 197 -3.72 -13.05 1.12
C ALA A 197 -2.47 -13.94 1.09
N LEU A 198 -1.54 -13.66 0.17
CA LEU A 198 -0.28 -14.38 0.06
C LEU A 198 0.65 -14.16 1.27
N ASP A 199 0.63 -12.98 1.88
CA ASP A 199 1.40 -12.66 3.10
C ASP A 199 0.84 -13.38 4.35
N ALA A 200 -0.47 -13.63 4.36
CA ALA A 200 -1.17 -14.24 5.50
C ALA A 200 -1.07 -15.76 5.56
N VAL A 201 -0.76 -16.43 4.44
CA VAL A 201 -0.65 -17.90 4.38
C VAL A 201 0.79 -18.36 4.54
N THR A 202 0.96 -19.57 5.10
CA THR A 202 2.29 -20.19 5.29
C THR A 202 2.72 -21.09 4.14
N SER A 203 1.76 -21.54 3.34
CA SER A 203 1.95 -22.42 2.19
C SER A 203 0.87 -22.14 1.17
N ILE A 204 1.18 -22.36 -0.10
CA ILE A 204 0.25 -22.21 -1.21
C ILE A 204 0.11 -23.58 -1.89
N GLU A 205 -1.12 -23.96 -2.23
CA GLU A 205 -1.35 -25.15 -3.07
C GLU A 205 -0.82 -24.91 -4.49
N GLU A 206 -0.34 -25.96 -5.16
CA GLU A 206 0.31 -25.82 -6.46
C GLU A 206 -0.59 -25.19 -7.55
N ASP A 207 -1.92 -25.33 -7.37
CA ASP A 207 -2.98 -24.84 -8.25
C ASP A 207 -3.58 -23.47 -7.84
N SER A 208 -3.16 -22.89 -6.71
CA SER A 208 -3.68 -21.58 -6.26
C SER A 208 -3.27 -20.42 -7.17
N LEU A 209 -2.06 -20.50 -7.73
CA LEU A 209 -1.53 -19.54 -8.70
C LEU A 209 -1.23 -20.28 -10.01
N ASP A 210 -2.17 -20.22 -10.94
CA ASP A 210 -1.98 -20.83 -12.25
C ASP A 210 -0.96 -20.04 -13.10
N ASN A 211 -0.56 -20.62 -14.23
CA ASN A 211 0.38 -19.99 -15.15
C ASN A 211 -0.14 -18.65 -15.69
N ASN A 212 -1.46 -18.48 -15.78
CA ASN A 212 -2.06 -17.24 -16.27
C ASN A 212 -1.87 -16.11 -15.26
N MET A 213 -2.14 -16.34 -13.97
CA MET A 213 -1.92 -15.36 -12.93
C MET A 213 -0.42 -15.03 -12.80
N LEU A 214 0.46 -16.03 -12.84
CA LEU A 214 1.89 -15.82 -12.80
C LEU A 214 2.37 -14.95 -13.99
N SER A 215 1.91 -15.25 -15.20
CA SER A 215 2.18 -14.45 -16.42
C SER A 215 1.71 -13.02 -16.25
N GLN A 216 0.51 -12.84 -15.70
CA GLN A 216 -0.07 -11.51 -15.53
C GLN A 216 0.69 -10.68 -14.50
N LEU A 217 1.12 -11.27 -13.38
CA LEU A 217 1.95 -10.58 -12.38
C LEU A 217 3.30 -10.17 -12.97
N LEU A 218 3.95 -11.03 -13.77
CA LEU A 218 5.18 -10.68 -14.49
C LEU A 218 4.94 -9.58 -15.53
N THR A 219 3.79 -9.62 -16.20
CA THR A 219 3.38 -8.55 -17.12
C THR A 219 3.21 -7.24 -16.37
N GLU A 220 2.53 -7.19 -15.23
CA GLU A 220 2.41 -5.95 -14.45
C GLU A 220 3.77 -5.44 -13.95
N LEU A 221 4.66 -6.35 -13.58
CA LEU A 221 6.01 -6.01 -13.17
C LEU A 221 6.82 -5.36 -14.32
N SER A 222 6.67 -5.84 -15.56
CA SER A 222 7.37 -5.29 -16.73
C SER A 222 6.95 -3.85 -17.08
N HIS A 223 5.79 -3.40 -16.58
CA HIS A 223 5.29 -2.04 -16.79
C HIS A 223 5.76 -1.03 -15.72
N ALA A 224 6.79 -1.37 -14.95
CA ALA A 224 7.32 -0.55 -13.86
C ALA A 224 7.58 0.92 -14.21
N GLU A 225 8.00 1.22 -15.45
CA GLU A 225 8.25 2.60 -15.89
C GLU A 225 6.98 3.44 -15.99
N SER A 226 5.90 2.84 -16.49
CA SER A 226 4.62 3.51 -16.68
C SER A 226 3.76 3.51 -15.42
N SER A 227 3.83 2.43 -14.63
CA SER A 227 2.93 2.16 -13.51
C SER A 227 3.68 1.59 -12.30
N PRO A 228 4.61 2.35 -11.68
CA PRO A 228 5.51 1.84 -10.64
C PRO A 228 4.79 1.35 -9.38
N HIS A 229 3.59 1.86 -9.10
CA HIS A 229 2.79 1.43 -7.94
C HIS A 229 2.17 0.04 -8.14
N GLU A 230 1.65 -0.25 -9.33
CA GLU A 230 1.08 -1.56 -9.65
C GLU A 230 2.17 -2.60 -9.79
N ALA A 231 3.28 -2.25 -10.43
CA ALA A 231 4.48 -3.10 -10.49
C ALA A 231 5.00 -3.45 -9.08
N TYR A 232 4.96 -2.51 -8.13
CA TYR A 232 5.30 -2.79 -6.72
C TYR A 232 4.33 -3.79 -6.06
N LEU A 233 3.02 -3.67 -6.30
CA LEU A 233 2.07 -4.62 -5.72
C LEU A 233 2.17 -6.01 -6.36
N ALA A 234 2.38 -6.06 -7.68
CA ALA A 234 2.65 -7.30 -8.39
C ALA A 234 3.95 -7.96 -7.91
N SER A 235 5.02 -7.18 -7.68
CA SER A 235 6.27 -7.71 -7.12
C SER A 235 6.08 -8.24 -5.70
N LYS A 236 5.27 -7.59 -4.86
CA LYS A 236 4.91 -8.16 -3.55
C LYS A 236 4.22 -9.52 -3.67
N CYS A 237 3.25 -9.65 -4.58
CA CYS A 237 2.57 -10.93 -4.82
C CYS A 237 3.59 -12.01 -5.24
N LEU A 238 4.45 -11.69 -6.21
CA LEU A 238 5.50 -12.60 -6.69
C LEU A 238 6.47 -12.99 -5.58
N LYS A 239 6.94 -12.05 -4.77
CA LYS A 239 7.85 -12.32 -3.65
C LYS A 239 7.30 -13.40 -2.72
N PHE A 240 6.05 -13.26 -2.27
CA PHE A 240 5.43 -14.23 -1.37
C PHE A 240 5.21 -15.58 -2.07
N ALA A 241 4.64 -15.57 -3.28
CA ALA A 241 4.38 -16.79 -4.04
C ALA A 241 5.64 -17.63 -4.30
N LEU A 242 6.72 -16.98 -4.75
CA LEU A 242 7.99 -17.63 -5.10
C LEU A 242 8.79 -18.10 -3.88
N ALA A 243 8.62 -17.42 -2.74
CA ALA A 243 9.21 -17.84 -1.48
C ALA A 243 8.58 -19.14 -0.95
N MET A 244 7.29 -19.35 -1.19
CA MET A 244 6.54 -20.49 -0.65
C MET A 244 6.53 -21.74 -1.54
N SER A 245 6.78 -21.63 -2.85
CA SER A 245 6.62 -22.76 -3.79
C SER A 245 7.77 -22.84 -4.79
N ILE A 246 8.54 -23.95 -4.74
CA ILE A 246 9.61 -24.25 -5.70
C ILE A 246 9.05 -24.44 -7.12
N PRO A 247 7.95 -25.21 -7.35
CA PRO A 247 7.38 -25.33 -8.69
C PRO A 247 6.95 -24.00 -9.31
N LEU A 248 6.43 -23.04 -8.51
CA LEU A 248 6.12 -21.70 -9.00
C LEU A 248 7.38 -20.92 -9.40
N ARG A 249 8.48 -21.13 -8.67
CA ARG A 249 9.80 -20.55 -8.97
C ARG A 249 10.34 -21.02 -10.30
N ASP A 250 10.36 -22.32 -10.54
CA ASP A 250 10.87 -22.89 -11.79
C ASP A 250 10.04 -22.41 -12.98
N ARG A 251 8.72 -22.39 -12.84
CA ARG A 251 7.81 -21.82 -13.85
C ARG A 251 8.09 -20.35 -14.11
N ALA A 252 8.28 -19.54 -13.08
CA ALA A 252 8.60 -18.12 -13.24
C ALA A 252 9.94 -17.92 -13.98
N VAL A 253 10.96 -18.71 -13.67
CA VAL A 253 12.26 -18.68 -14.37
C VAL A 253 12.08 -19.02 -15.85
N GLN A 254 11.31 -20.08 -16.17
CA GLN A 254 10.99 -20.46 -17.56
C GLN A 254 10.25 -19.35 -18.32
N MET A 255 9.46 -18.54 -17.61
CA MET A 255 8.73 -17.38 -18.16
C MET A 255 9.59 -16.10 -18.26
N GLY A 256 10.89 -16.17 -17.97
CA GLY A 256 11.80 -15.04 -18.09
C GLY A 256 11.74 -14.06 -16.91
N ALA A 257 11.24 -14.49 -15.74
CA ALA A 257 11.10 -13.63 -14.57
C ALA A 257 12.38 -12.91 -14.17
N LEU A 258 13.56 -13.55 -14.33
CA LEU A 258 14.84 -12.94 -13.98
C LEU A 258 15.07 -11.61 -14.70
N ASN A 259 14.86 -11.58 -16.03
CA ASN A 259 15.04 -10.37 -16.84
C ASN A 259 14.03 -9.30 -16.47
N THR A 260 12.77 -9.68 -16.30
CA THR A 260 11.68 -8.77 -15.89
C THR A 260 11.97 -8.13 -14.53
N VAL A 261 12.35 -8.93 -13.53
CA VAL A 261 12.65 -8.46 -12.18
C VAL A 261 13.89 -7.56 -12.16
N MET A 262 14.94 -7.90 -12.93
CA MET A 262 16.13 -7.03 -13.06
C MET A 262 15.80 -5.66 -13.65
N GLN A 263 14.95 -5.61 -14.68
CA GLN A 263 14.51 -4.33 -15.25
C GLN A 263 13.70 -3.52 -14.24
N SER A 264 12.73 -4.14 -13.57
CA SER A 264 11.89 -3.46 -12.58
C SER A 264 12.67 -3.03 -11.33
N LYS A 265 13.72 -3.77 -10.94
CA LYS A 265 14.68 -3.35 -9.90
C LYS A 265 15.36 -2.03 -10.27
N ARG A 266 15.89 -1.93 -11.49
CA ARG A 266 16.56 -0.70 -11.97
C ARG A 266 15.60 0.50 -11.92
N VAL A 267 14.39 0.33 -12.46
CA VAL A 267 13.36 1.37 -12.47
C VAL A 267 12.94 1.73 -11.03
N GLY A 268 12.77 0.73 -10.18
CA GLY A 268 12.43 0.89 -8.77
C GLY A 268 13.46 1.73 -8.02
N HIS A 269 14.74 1.40 -8.09
CA HIS A 269 15.78 2.20 -7.41
C HIS A 269 15.87 3.66 -7.91
N GLN A 270 15.43 3.94 -9.13
CA GLN A 270 15.40 5.31 -9.68
C GLN A 270 14.13 6.09 -9.33
N THR A 271 12.98 5.44 -9.27
CA THR A 271 11.67 6.11 -9.24
C THR A 271 10.78 5.72 -8.06
N ASN A 272 10.96 4.51 -7.52
CA ASN A 272 10.17 3.95 -6.43
C ASN A 272 11.00 2.95 -5.60
N HIS A 273 11.65 3.44 -4.55
CA HIS A 273 12.53 2.64 -3.69
C HIS A 273 11.88 1.34 -3.17
N LEU A 274 10.58 1.34 -2.88
CA LEU A 274 9.88 0.15 -2.40
C LEU A 274 9.84 -0.97 -3.46
N LEU A 275 9.64 -0.60 -4.74
CA LEU A 275 9.75 -1.55 -5.84
C LEU A 275 11.17 -2.10 -5.97
N GLY A 276 12.18 -1.24 -5.89
CA GLY A 276 13.59 -1.63 -5.96
C GLY A 276 13.95 -2.67 -4.89
N SER A 277 13.59 -2.38 -3.64
CA SER A 277 13.83 -3.27 -2.50
C SER A 277 13.09 -4.62 -2.62
N VAL A 278 11.82 -4.63 -3.04
CA VAL A 278 11.11 -5.91 -3.21
C VAL A 278 11.67 -6.71 -4.39
N ALA A 279 12.10 -6.04 -5.46
CA ALA A 279 12.73 -6.72 -6.59
C ALA A 279 14.09 -7.33 -6.22
N ASP A 280 14.87 -6.69 -5.35
CA ASP A 280 16.08 -7.29 -4.76
C ASP A 280 15.79 -8.61 -4.04
N ASP A 281 14.74 -8.63 -3.21
CA ASP A 281 14.32 -9.84 -2.49
C ASP A 281 13.91 -10.97 -3.46
N ILE A 282 13.20 -10.64 -4.54
CA ILE A 282 12.79 -11.62 -5.55
C ILE A 282 14.00 -12.22 -6.26
N LEU A 283 15.01 -11.42 -6.63
CA LEU A 283 16.21 -11.94 -7.27
C LEU A 283 16.94 -12.93 -6.35
N GLN A 284 17.07 -12.63 -5.06
CA GLN A 284 17.65 -13.55 -4.09
C GLN A 284 16.85 -14.87 -3.96
N ILE A 285 15.54 -14.84 -4.18
CA ILE A 285 14.70 -16.04 -4.19
C ILE A 285 14.94 -16.85 -5.48
N LEU A 286 15.00 -16.19 -6.63
CA LEU A 286 15.20 -16.82 -7.94
C LEU A 286 16.62 -17.40 -8.13
N GLU A 287 17.64 -16.83 -7.49
CA GLU A 287 19.02 -17.34 -7.55
C GLU A 287 19.22 -18.65 -6.77
N LYS A 288 18.26 -19.05 -5.92
CA LYS A 288 18.29 -20.29 -5.14
C LYS A 288 17.66 -21.49 -5.86
N SER A 289 17.18 -21.30 -7.10
CA SER A 289 16.57 -22.37 -7.94
C SER A 289 17.64 -23.15 -8.69
#